data_AF-X1J1W1-F1
#
_entry.id   AF-X1J1W1-F1
#
_cell.length_a   1.000
_cell.length_b   1.000
_cell.length_c   1.000
_cell.angle_alpha   90.00
_cell.angle_beta   90.00
_cell.angle_gamma   90.00
#
_symmetry.space_group_name_H-M   'P 1'
#
loop_
_entity.id
_entity.type
_entity.pdbx_description
1 polymer ?
#
loop_
_entity_poly.entity_id
_entity_poly.type
_entity_poly.pdbx_seq_one_letter_code
_entity_poly.pdbx_strand_id
1 'polypeptide(L)'
;MVNTDPEVRDKTTHLRLSATEIKLDKEWQKVSGTALLFMPRYPAYSYGDVLQVTGELETPPQLNDFNYKDYLAHQGIYSTMLYPKIEILDRGKGFKPLEWVYSLRNRLSQTLAEVLPEPQA
;
A
#
# COMPACT_ATOMS: atom_id res chain seq x y z
N MET A 1 6.91 3.77 0.26
CA MET A 1 6.20 3.11 1.37
C MET A 1 5.04 2.28 0.82
N VAL A 2 4.78 1.12 1.41
CA VAL A 2 3.61 0.29 1.07
C VAL A 2 2.34 1.03 1.49
N ASN A 3 1.49 1.38 0.51
CA ASN A 3 0.37 2.29 0.73
C ASN A 3 -0.97 1.60 1.01
N THR A 4 -1.07 0.30 0.73
CA THR A 4 -2.22 -0.56 1.01
C THR A 4 -1.73 -1.96 1.37
N ASP A 5 -2.57 -2.77 2.01
CA ASP A 5 -2.23 -4.18 2.19
C ASP A 5 -1.92 -4.85 0.84
N PRO A 6 -0.80 -5.60 0.73
CA PRO A 6 -0.46 -6.28 -0.51
C PRO A 6 -1.51 -7.35 -0.88
N GLU A 7 -1.84 -7.41 -2.16
CA GLU A 7 -2.77 -8.42 -2.67
C GLU A 7 -1.98 -9.71 -2.95
N VAL A 8 -2.08 -10.66 -2.02
CA VAL A 8 -1.43 -11.97 -2.14
C VAL A 8 -2.31 -12.89 -2.97
N ARG A 9 -1.76 -13.37 -4.09
CA ARG A 9 -2.33 -14.41 -4.95
C ARG A 9 -1.60 -15.74 -4.73
N ASP A 10 -1.96 -16.78 -5.48
CA ASP A 10 -1.42 -18.14 -5.29
C ASP A 10 0.12 -18.18 -5.24
N LYS A 11 0.78 -17.52 -6.21
CA LYS A 11 2.25 -17.50 -6.35
C LYS A 11 2.86 -16.11 -6.36
N THR A 12 2.06 -15.08 -6.59
CA THR A 12 2.50 -13.70 -6.76
C THR A 12 1.85 -12.79 -5.72
N THR A 13 2.58 -11.76 -5.33
CA THR A 13 2.06 -10.65 -4.53
C THR A 13 2.06 -9.41 -5.40
N HIS A 14 0.93 -8.71 -5.45
CA HIS A 14 0.84 -7.39 -6.05
C HIS A 14 0.94 -6.34 -4.95
N LEU A 15 1.99 -5.54 -5.01
CA LEU A 15 2.26 -4.51 -4.01
C LEU A 15 2.17 -3.14 -4.64
N ARG A 16 1.37 -2.26 -4.02
CA ARG A 16 1.31 -0.85 -4.39
C ARG A 16 2.32 -0.08 -3.54
N LEU A 17 3.32 0.49 -4.20
CA LEU A 17 4.37 1.25 -3.55
C LEU A 17 4.23 2.73 -3.91
N SER A 18 3.97 3.57 -2.92
CA SER A 18 4.08 5.02 -3.11
C SER A 18 5.55 5.42 -3.02
N ALA A 19 6.05 6.02 -4.11
CA ALA A 19 7.41 6.51 -4.22
C ALA A 19 7.51 7.93 -3.65
N THR A 20 8.54 8.18 -2.86
CA THR A 20 8.92 9.50 -2.33
C THR A 20 10.19 10.02 -3.00
N GLU A 21 11.09 9.12 -3.34
CA GLU A 21 12.38 9.40 -3.96
C GLU A 21 12.67 8.29 -4.98
N ILE A 22 13.30 8.67 -6.09
CA ILE A 22 13.82 7.76 -7.11
C ILE A 22 15.27 8.13 -7.40
N LYS A 23 16.09 7.13 -7.69
CA LYS A 23 17.47 7.34 -8.11
C LYS A 23 17.58 7.18 -9.62
N LEU A 24 17.89 8.27 -10.33
CA LEU A 24 18.15 8.29 -11.77
C LEU A 24 19.58 8.79 -12.00
N ASP A 25 20.36 8.09 -12.83
CA ASP A 25 21.72 8.49 -13.23
C ASP A 25 22.64 8.94 -12.07
N LYS A 26 22.50 8.28 -10.92
CA LYS A 26 23.22 8.48 -9.64
C LYS A 26 22.68 9.56 -8.71
N GLU A 27 21.69 10.35 -9.12
CA GLU A 27 21.08 11.38 -8.29
C GLU A 27 19.73 10.94 -7.74
N TRP A 28 19.49 11.26 -6.47
CA TRP A 28 18.17 11.09 -5.85
C TRP A 28 17.29 12.30 -6.17
N GLN A 29 16.12 12.02 -6.71
CA GLN A 29 15.13 13.02 -7.03
C GLN A 29 13.85 12.73 -6.25
N LYS A 30 13.28 13.77 -5.65
CA LYS A 30 11.96 13.67 -5.02
C LYS A 30 10.90 13.46 -6.08
N VAL A 31 10.06 12.46 -5.87
CA VAL A 31 8.96 12.13 -6.77
C VAL A 31 7.71 11.83 -5.97
N SER A 32 6.57 11.91 -6.64
CA SER A 32 5.28 11.50 -6.11
C SER A 32 4.59 10.62 -7.15
N GLY A 33 4.17 9.43 -6.74
CA GLY A 33 3.47 8.50 -7.61
C GLY A 33 3.34 7.13 -6.98
N THR A 34 2.52 6.27 -7.57
CA THR A 34 2.37 4.88 -7.14
C THR A 34 2.85 3.95 -8.25
N ALA A 35 3.72 3.02 -7.89
CA ALA A 35 4.14 1.91 -8.75
C ALA A 35 3.48 0.60 -8.29
N LEU A 36 3.10 -0.23 -9.25
CA LEU A 36 2.60 -1.58 -8.99
C LEU A 36 3.72 -2.60 -9.19
N LEU A 37 4.10 -3.27 -8.12
CA LEU A 37 5.16 -4.26 -8.11
C LEU A 37 4.58 -5.67 -8.14
N PHE A 38 5.12 -6.51 -9.00
CA PHE A 38 4.79 -7.93 -9.07
C PHE A 38 5.97 -8.73 -8.51
N MET A 39 5.75 -9.51 -7.47
CA MET A 39 6.82 -10.25 -6.79
C MET A 39 6.37 -11.64 -6.35
N PRO A 40 7.29 -12.54 -5.97
CA PRO A 40 6.93 -13.82 -5.39
C PRO A 40 6.16 -13.64 -4.08
N ARG A 41 5.37 -14.64 -3.70
CA ARG A 41 4.59 -14.61 -2.45
C ARG A 41 5.42 -14.37 -1.18
N TYR A 42 6.67 -14.81 -1.18
CA TYR A 42 7.58 -14.69 -0.05
C TYR A 42 8.87 -13.95 -0.43
N PRO A 43 9.44 -13.13 0.47
CA PRO A 43 8.94 -12.82 1.83
C PRO A 43 7.65 -11.98 1.82
N ALA A 44 6.88 -12.03 2.91
CA ALA A 44 5.66 -11.25 3.05
C ALA A 44 5.99 -9.80 3.42
N TYR A 45 5.23 -8.86 2.85
CA TYR A 45 5.30 -7.42 3.14
C TYR A 45 3.97 -6.96 3.73
N SER A 46 4.02 -5.91 4.53
CA SER A 46 2.85 -5.36 5.20
C SER A 46 2.64 -3.90 4.86
N TYR A 47 1.39 -3.45 4.99
CA TYR A 47 1.09 -2.03 4.95
C TYR A 47 1.99 -1.26 5.92
N GLY A 48 2.53 -0.14 5.43
CA GLY A 48 3.41 0.71 6.21
C GLY A 48 4.89 0.35 6.18
N ASP A 49 5.29 -0.72 5.50
CA ASP A 49 6.71 -1.00 5.31
C ASP A 49 7.36 0.05 4.41
N VAL A 50 8.56 0.47 4.77
CA VAL A 50 9.42 1.34 3.97
C VAL A 50 10.39 0.46 3.21
N LEU A 51 10.25 0.46 1.89
CA LEU A 51 10.99 -0.43 1.00
C LEU A 51 11.89 0.40 0.09
N GLN A 52 13.14 -0.04 -0.07
CA GLN A 52 13.99 0.32 -1.19
C GLN A 52 13.81 -0.73 -2.28
N VAL A 53 13.45 -0.28 -3.47
CA VAL A 53 13.14 -1.17 -4.59
C VAL A 53 14.05 -0.81 -5.77
N THR A 54 14.72 -1.83 -6.29
CA THR A 54 15.64 -1.71 -7.43
C THR A 54 15.17 -2.65 -8.53
N GLY A 55 14.91 -2.10 -9.70
CA GLY A 55 14.45 -2.83 -10.87
C GLY A 55 14.15 -1.90 -12.04
N GLU A 56 13.62 -2.47 -13.11
CA GLU A 56 13.21 -1.73 -14.29
C GLU A 56 11.77 -1.21 -14.12
N LEU A 57 11.59 0.10 -14.28
CA LEU A 57 10.28 0.72 -14.22
C LEU A 57 9.66 0.71 -15.62
N GLU A 58 8.59 -0.05 -15.78
CA GLU A 58 7.91 -0.24 -17.06
C GLU A 58 6.59 0.54 -17.13
N THR A 59 6.17 0.89 -18.34
CA THR A 59 4.80 1.36 -18.56
C THR A 59 3.85 0.15 -18.54
N PRO A 60 2.70 0.22 -17.87
CA PRO A 60 1.77 -0.89 -17.83
C PRO A 60 1.37 -1.35 -19.24
N PRO A 61 1.39 -2.67 -19.53
CA PRO A 61 1.05 -3.17 -20.85
C PRO A 61 -0.44 -2.98 -21.16
N GLN A 62 -0.79 -2.84 -22.43
CA GLN A 62 -2.17 -3.04 -22.88
C GLN A 62 -2.44 -4.55 -22.97
N LEU A 63 -3.56 -5.00 -22.39
CA LEU A 63 -3.94 -6.40 -22.38
C LEU A 63 -5.00 -6.63 -23.46
N ASN A 64 -4.60 -6.89 -24.70
CA ASN A 64 -5.50 -7.16 -25.83
C ASN A 64 -6.73 -6.22 -25.84
N ASP A 65 -7.91 -6.75 -25.54
CA ASP A 65 -9.21 -6.05 -25.55
C ASP A 65 -9.46 -5.17 -24.31
N PHE A 66 -8.60 -5.21 -23.31
CA PHE A 66 -8.68 -4.42 -22.09
C PHE A 66 -7.55 -3.41 -21.98
N ASN A 67 -7.93 -2.14 -21.88
CA ASN A 67 -6.99 -1.05 -21.65
C ASN A 67 -6.57 -1.01 -20.17
N TYR A 68 -5.70 -1.95 -19.81
CA TYR A 68 -5.19 -2.09 -18.45
C TYR A 68 -4.40 -0.86 -17.99
N LYS A 69 -3.72 -0.19 -18.92
CA LYS A 69 -3.02 1.07 -18.68
C LYS A 69 -3.98 2.15 -18.16
N ASP A 70 -5.11 2.37 -18.82
CA ASP A 70 -6.08 3.39 -18.40
C ASP A 70 -6.76 3.00 -17.08
N TYR A 71 -7.06 1.71 -16.89
CA TYR A 71 -7.58 1.21 -15.61
C TYR A 71 -6.63 1.50 -14.44
N LEU A 72 -5.32 1.26 -14.62
CA LEU A 72 -4.31 1.57 -13.60
C LEU A 72 -4.12 3.08 -13.40
N ALA A 73 -4.18 3.85 -14.49
CA ALA A 73 -4.08 5.31 -14.43
C ALA A 73 -5.23 5.92 -13.60
N HIS A 74 -6.46 5.40 -13.74
CA HIS A 74 -7.59 5.78 -12.87
C HIS A 74 -7.36 5.48 -11.39
N GLN A 75 -6.46 4.54 -11.06
CA GLN A 75 -6.05 4.23 -9.69
C GLN A 75 -4.78 4.99 -9.25
N GLY A 76 -4.29 5.94 -10.07
CA GLY A 76 -3.07 6.70 -9.81
C GLY A 76 -1.79 5.90 -9.99
N ILE A 77 -1.85 4.77 -10.70
CA ILE A 77 -0.73 3.87 -10.97
C ILE A 77 -0.31 4.05 -12.43
N TYR A 78 0.89 4.59 -12.64
CA TYR A 78 1.41 4.90 -13.98
C TYR A 78 2.60 4.02 -14.39
N SER A 79 3.07 3.20 -13.46
CA SER A 79 4.27 2.41 -13.64
C SER A 79 4.14 1.05 -12.98
N THR A 80 4.73 0.04 -13.62
CA THR A 80 4.81 -1.33 -13.12
C THR A 80 6.26 -1.77 -13.01
N MET A 81 6.53 -2.76 -12.17
CA MET A 81 7.85 -3.35 -12.05
C MET A 81 7.73 -4.84 -11.77
N LEU A 82 8.35 -5.64 -12.64
CA LEU A 82 8.31 -7.10 -12.57
C LEU A 82 9.51 -7.62 -11.78
N TYR A 83 9.24 -8.41 -10.75
CA TYR A 83 10.24 -9.11 -9.93
C TYR A 83 11.43 -8.25 -9.48
N PRO A 84 11.19 -7.09 -8.84
CA PRO A 84 12.30 -6.26 -8.40
C PRO A 84 13.07 -6.85 -7.23
N LYS A 85 14.29 -6.34 -7.05
CA LYS A 85 15.05 -6.54 -5.82
C LYS A 85 14.53 -5.57 -4.76
N ILE A 86 14.14 -6.11 -3.60
CA ILE A 86 13.54 -5.34 -2.50
C ILE A 86 14.42 -5.46 -1.27
N GLU A 87 14.67 -4.32 -0.63
CA GLU A 87 15.29 -4.20 0.67
C GLU A 87 14.33 -3.47 1.62
N ILE A 88 14.12 -4.03 2.81
CA ILE A 88 13.24 -3.43 3.81
C ILE A 88 14.08 -2.46 4.63
N LEU A 89 13.81 -1.17 4.49
CA LEU A 89 14.48 -0.11 5.26
C LEU A 89 13.84 0.04 6.65
N ASP A 90 12.52 -0.09 6.74
CA ASP A 90 11.77 0.03 7.99
C ASP A 90 10.44 -0.75 7.90
N ARG A 91 9.88 -1.15 9.05
CA ARG A 91 8.61 -1.92 9.12
C ARG A 91 7.56 -1.17 9.92
N GLY A 92 6.30 -1.26 9.48
CA GLY A 92 5.15 -0.80 10.26
C GLY A 92 5.10 0.73 10.52
N LYS A 93 5.63 1.55 9.60
CA LYS A 93 5.55 3.02 9.62
C LYS A 93 4.28 3.59 8.97
N GLY A 94 3.35 2.73 8.57
CA GLY A 94 2.07 3.13 8.01
C GLY A 94 1.26 3.89 9.06
N PHE A 95 0.41 4.82 8.60
CA PHE A 95 -0.56 5.46 9.49
C PHE A 95 -1.40 4.36 10.14
N LYS A 96 -1.72 4.46 11.44
CA LYS A 96 -2.65 3.54 12.11
C LYS A 96 -4.08 4.14 12.17
N PRO A 97 -4.79 4.44 11.05
CA PRO A 97 -6.11 5.06 11.16
C PRO A 97 -7.13 4.11 11.77
N LEU A 98 -6.93 2.79 11.67
CA LEU A 98 -7.83 1.79 12.26
C LEU A 98 -7.77 1.76 13.79
N GLU A 99 -6.59 1.89 14.41
CA GLU A 99 -6.48 2.02 15.89
C GLU A 99 -7.16 3.29 16.40
N TRP A 100 -7.12 4.38 15.62
CA TRP A 100 -7.81 5.63 15.96
C TRP A 100 -9.34 5.52 15.76
N VAL A 101 -9.80 4.93 14.67
CA VAL A 101 -11.25 4.72 14.41
C VAL A 101 -11.85 3.75 15.43
N TYR A 102 -11.15 2.66 15.79
CA TYR A 102 -11.61 1.75 16.84
C TYR A 102 -11.55 2.38 18.23
N SER A 103 -10.54 3.20 18.55
CA SER A 103 -10.49 3.91 19.85
C SER A 103 -11.54 5.03 19.94
N LEU A 104 -11.88 5.70 18.83
CA LEU A 104 -13.00 6.63 18.75
C LEU A 104 -14.34 5.91 18.95
N ARG A 105 -14.54 4.75 18.29
CA ARG A 105 -15.75 3.93 18.46
C ARG A 105 -15.91 3.46 19.90
N ASN A 106 -14.84 2.96 20.53
CA ASN A 106 -14.89 2.51 21.93
C ASN A 106 -15.15 3.66 22.90
N ARG A 107 -14.57 4.85 22.68
CA ARG A 107 -14.85 6.03 23.50
C ARG A 107 -16.29 6.49 23.37
N LEU A 108 -16.87 6.48 22.16
CA LEU A 108 -18.27 6.84 21.92
C LEU A 108 -19.24 5.82 22.55
N SER A 109 -18.93 4.52 22.48
CA SER A 109 -19.74 3.47 23.13
C SER A 109 -19.71 3.58 24.66
N GLN A 110 -18.58 3.93 25.25
CA GLN A 110 -18.47 4.13 26.71
C GLN A 110 -19.26 5.36 27.18
N THR A 111 -19.27 6.46 26.41
CA THR A 111 -20.09 7.63 26.75
C THR A 111 -21.59 7.37 26.59
N LEU A 112 -22.01 6.52 25.64
CA LEU A 112 -23.43 6.17 25.50
C LEU A 112 -23.95 5.25 26.62
N ALA A 113 -23.10 4.37 27.15
CA ALA A 113 -23.46 3.47 28.25
C ALA A 113 -23.62 4.18 29.60
N GLU A 114 -22.99 5.35 29.79
CA GLU A 114 -23.11 6.13 31.04
C GLU A 114 -24.35 7.06 31.07
N VAL A 115 -25.00 7.30 29.93
CA VAL A 115 -26.13 8.26 29.82
C VAL A 115 -27.50 7.56 29.76
N LEU A 116 -27.52 6.24 29.54
CA LEU A 116 -28.75 5.45 29.59
C LEU A 116 -28.80 4.65 30.91
N PRO A 117 -29.65 5.05 31.89
CA PRO A 117 -29.94 4.18 33.01
C PRO A 117 -30.62 2.92 32.45
N GLU A 118 -30.04 1.75 32.72
CA GLU A 118 -30.72 0.49 32.44
C GLU A 118 -32.03 0.47 33.25
N PRO A 119 -33.21 0.31 32.62
CA PRO A 119 -34.40 -0.06 33.36
C PRO A 119 -34.15 -1.46 33.90
N GLN A 120 -33.87 -1.52 35.20
CA GLN A 120 -33.80 -2.73 36.00
C GLN A 120 -35.05 -3.58 35.75
N ALA A 121 -34.84 -4.89 35.63
CA ALA A 121 -35.82 -5.89 36.02
C ALA A 121 -35.49 -6.37 37.43
#